data_AF-A0A8W8HZI0-F1
#
_entry.id   AF-A0A8W8HZI0-F1
#
_cell.length_a   1.000
_cell.length_b   1.000
_cell.length_c   1.000
_cell.angle_alpha   90.00
_cell.angle_beta   90.00
_cell.angle_gamma   90.00
#
_symmetry.space_group_name_H-M   'P 1'
#
loop_
_entity.id
_entity.type
_entity.pdbx_description
1 polymer ?
#
loop_
_entity_poly.entity_id
_entity_poly.type
_entity_poly.pdbx_seq_one_letter_code
_entity_poly.pdbx_strand_id
1 'polypeptide(L)'
;MEEKEKARQEFLNETKAFLQTCQNTFSKVLQELDWSPSHFVEQKDIGVCCYNPGHIMKTEDLKKHEEICRFTSRGVPKAEALDESKRTSQFFYENVSSVCNVPINKETLNKVLWDHHVENHSIFYGKSEVPLTTEEASIMLTPSERGALHNYIIKTAKEQHKVHGVETDTLLTADFQEIVKKKALEGQNSKPTSYTEYLRAMRDYKRRRQSYRAKNVHITRKSYTEIIKEVIENQTDYLTEILKEDQGEDKQIVEEETQ
;
A
#
# COMPACT_ATOMS: atom_id res chain seq x y z
N MET A 1 -89.87 -10.67 -26.61
CA MET A 1 -88.40 -10.53 -26.68
C MET A 1 -87.97 -9.10 -26.37
N GLU A 2 -88.69 -8.09 -26.85
CA GLU A 2 -88.39 -6.66 -26.62
C GLU A 2 -88.33 -6.23 -25.15
N GLU A 3 -89.17 -6.78 -24.27
CA GLU A 3 -89.19 -6.41 -22.84
C GLU A 3 -87.92 -6.85 -22.10
N LYS A 4 -87.35 -8.02 -22.48
CA LYS A 4 -86.07 -8.49 -21.94
C LYS A 4 -84.89 -7.67 -22.47
N GLU A 5 -84.97 -7.16 -23.70
CA GLU A 5 -83.96 -6.26 -24.26
C GLU A 5 -83.99 -4.88 -23.58
N LYS A 6 -85.18 -4.34 -23.28
CA LYS A 6 -85.32 -3.08 -22.52
C LYS A 6 -84.77 -3.21 -21.10
N ALA A 7 -85.14 -4.25 -20.36
CA ALA A 7 -84.59 -4.49 -19.02
C ALA A 7 -83.06 -4.65 -19.02
N ARG A 8 -82.50 -5.28 -20.06
CA ARG A 8 -81.05 -5.39 -20.23
C ARG A 8 -80.40 -4.04 -20.52
N GLN A 9 -81.03 -3.19 -21.33
CA GLN A 9 -80.53 -1.84 -21.61
C GLN A 9 -80.59 -0.93 -20.37
N GLU A 10 -81.66 -1.02 -19.59
CA GLU A 10 -81.80 -0.30 -18.32
C GLU A 10 -80.69 -0.70 -17.33
N PHE A 11 -80.46 -2.00 -17.16
CA PHE A 11 -79.36 -2.50 -16.32
C PHE A 11 -77.98 -2.05 -16.81
N LEU A 12 -77.74 -2.04 -18.13
CA LEU A 12 -76.49 -1.53 -18.70
C LEU A 12 -76.32 -0.02 -18.49
N ASN A 13 -77.41 0.73 -18.49
CA ASN A 13 -77.37 2.17 -18.23
C ASN A 13 -77.15 2.47 -16.74
N GLU A 14 -77.80 1.71 -15.86
CA GLU A 14 -77.62 1.82 -14.41
C GLU A 14 -76.19 1.45 -13.99
N THR A 15 -75.65 0.36 -14.52
CA THR A 15 -74.25 -0.05 -14.26
C THR A 15 -73.25 0.98 -14.81
N LYS A 16 -73.49 1.59 -15.97
CA LYS A 16 -72.67 2.70 -16.48
C LYS A 16 -72.73 3.94 -15.58
N ALA A 17 -73.92 4.32 -15.13
CA ALA A 17 -74.11 5.46 -14.22
C ALA A 17 -73.40 5.21 -12.88
N PHE A 18 -73.47 3.98 -12.37
CA PHE A 18 -72.74 3.57 -11.17
C PHE A 18 -71.23 3.65 -11.37
N LEU A 19 -70.71 3.11 -12.47
CA LEU A 19 -69.28 3.19 -12.81
C LEU A 19 -68.79 4.64 -12.93
N GLN A 20 -69.57 5.52 -13.56
CA GLN A 20 -69.24 6.95 -13.64
C GLN A 20 -69.24 7.61 -12.26
N THR A 21 -70.19 7.25 -11.40
CA THR A 21 -70.25 7.76 -10.02
C THR A 21 -69.00 7.34 -9.25
N CYS A 22 -68.61 6.06 -9.33
CA CYS A 22 -67.38 5.56 -8.72
C CYS A 22 -66.13 6.26 -9.28
N GLN A 23 -66.05 6.40 -10.61
CA GLN A 23 -64.90 7.06 -11.25
C GLN A 23 -64.78 8.53 -10.82
N ASN A 24 -65.90 9.24 -10.69
CA ASN A 24 -65.93 10.62 -10.20
C ASN A 24 -65.53 10.70 -8.72
N THR A 25 -65.98 9.77 -7.87
CA THR A 25 -65.56 9.73 -6.47
C THR A 25 -64.07 9.44 -6.33
N PHE A 26 -63.54 8.49 -7.11
CA PHE A 26 -62.11 8.20 -7.12
C PHE A 26 -61.31 9.40 -7.62
N SER A 27 -61.78 10.09 -8.66
CA SER A 27 -61.10 11.27 -9.21
C SER A 27 -61.07 12.43 -8.20
N LYS A 28 -62.14 12.64 -7.43
CA LYS A 28 -62.18 13.65 -6.36
C LYS A 28 -61.19 13.33 -5.24
N VAL A 29 -61.17 12.09 -4.76
CA VAL A 29 -60.23 11.65 -3.72
C VAL A 29 -58.78 11.76 -4.22
N LEU A 30 -58.52 11.39 -5.47
CA LEU A 30 -57.20 11.54 -6.09
C LEU A 30 -56.80 13.02 -6.21
N GLN A 31 -57.73 13.92 -6.55
CA GLN A 31 -57.48 15.37 -6.56
C GLN A 31 -57.21 15.94 -5.16
N GLU A 32 -57.94 15.50 -4.13
CA GLU A 32 -57.69 15.92 -2.74
C GLU A 32 -56.30 15.50 -2.24
N LEU A 33 -55.75 14.42 -2.78
CA LEU A 33 -54.42 13.91 -2.46
C LEU A 33 -53.33 14.43 -3.41
N ASP A 34 -53.66 15.30 -4.36
CA ASP A 34 -52.78 15.73 -5.47
C ASP A 34 -52.15 14.56 -6.25
N TRP A 35 -52.85 13.42 -6.33
CA TRP A 35 -52.38 12.21 -6.99
C TRP A 35 -53.00 12.07 -8.38
N SER A 36 -52.16 12.00 -9.40
CA SER A 36 -52.56 11.59 -10.74
C SER A 36 -52.62 10.06 -10.89
N PRO A 37 -53.56 9.49 -11.68
CA PRO A 37 -53.57 8.07 -12.03
C PRO A 37 -52.24 7.58 -12.63
N SER A 38 -51.50 8.47 -13.30
CA SER A 38 -50.16 8.24 -13.83
C SER A 38 -49.13 7.83 -12.78
N HIS A 39 -49.24 8.29 -11.53
CA HIS A 39 -48.32 7.87 -10.45
C HIS A 39 -48.39 6.38 -10.13
N PHE A 40 -49.51 5.72 -10.43
CA PHE A 40 -49.68 4.28 -10.23
C PHE A 40 -49.31 3.45 -11.46
N VAL A 41 -49.24 4.09 -12.63
CA VAL A 41 -48.96 3.44 -13.92
C VAL A 41 -47.49 3.55 -14.31
N GLU A 42 -46.74 4.50 -13.72
CA GLU A 42 -45.29 4.58 -13.83
C GLU A 42 -44.61 3.37 -13.15
N GLN A 43 -44.59 2.24 -13.85
CA GLN A 43 -43.71 1.13 -13.53
C GLN A 43 -42.27 1.60 -13.75
N LYS A 44 -41.61 1.97 -12.65
CA LYS A 44 -40.17 2.28 -12.68
C LYS A 44 -39.43 1.07 -13.21
N ASP A 45 -38.50 1.30 -14.15
CA ASP A 45 -37.70 0.23 -14.72
C ASP A 45 -37.03 -0.59 -13.62
N ILE A 46 -37.28 -1.90 -13.66
CA ILE A 46 -36.76 -2.86 -12.71
C ILE A 46 -35.57 -3.58 -13.35
N GLY A 47 -34.45 -3.63 -12.63
CA GLY A 47 -33.27 -4.39 -12.98
C GLY A 47 -33.04 -5.58 -12.05
N VAL A 48 -32.32 -6.58 -12.56
CA VAL A 48 -31.88 -7.77 -11.81
C VAL A 48 -30.37 -7.68 -11.59
N CYS A 49 -29.91 -7.97 -10.37
CA CYS A 49 -28.49 -7.95 -10.03
C CYS A 49 -27.72 -9.09 -10.70
N CYS A 50 -26.54 -8.80 -11.25
CA CYS A 50 -25.66 -9.80 -11.86
C CYS A 50 -25.00 -10.78 -10.87
N TYR A 51 -24.90 -10.44 -9.59
CA TYR A 51 -24.29 -11.29 -8.55
C TYR A 51 -25.29 -12.19 -7.83
N ASN A 52 -26.57 -11.80 -7.80
CA ASN A 52 -27.63 -12.62 -7.23
C ASN A 52 -28.93 -12.44 -8.03
N PRO A 53 -29.41 -13.48 -8.76
CA PRO A 53 -30.62 -13.40 -9.55
C PRO A 53 -31.89 -13.18 -8.71
N GLY A 54 -31.83 -13.40 -7.38
CA GLY A 54 -32.92 -13.11 -6.46
C GLY A 54 -33.04 -11.64 -6.05
N HIS A 55 -32.06 -10.79 -6.39
CA HIS A 55 -32.12 -9.36 -6.07
C HIS A 55 -32.72 -8.57 -7.24
N ILE A 56 -33.90 -8.01 -6.98
CA ILE A 56 -34.69 -7.24 -7.93
C ILE A 56 -34.87 -5.83 -7.35
N MET A 57 -34.49 -4.82 -8.12
CA MET A 57 -34.53 -3.43 -7.67
C MET A 57 -34.61 -2.46 -8.82
N LYS A 58 -34.82 -1.17 -8.52
CA LYS A 58 -34.91 -0.12 -9.53
C LYS A 58 -33.58 0.00 -10.26
N THR A 59 -33.64 0.29 -11.56
CA THR A 59 -32.44 0.49 -12.41
C THR A 59 -31.53 1.60 -11.89
N GLU A 60 -32.10 2.66 -11.31
CA GLU A 60 -31.36 3.77 -10.68
C GLU A 60 -30.45 3.31 -9.53
N ASP A 61 -30.93 2.38 -8.71
CA ASP A 61 -30.22 1.87 -7.53
C ASP A 61 -29.37 0.64 -7.84
N LEU A 62 -29.53 0.05 -9.04
CA LEU A 62 -28.87 -1.20 -9.43
C LEU A 62 -27.35 -1.08 -9.35
N LYS A 63 -26.76 0.01 -9.87
CA LYS A 63 -25.30 0.20 -9.85
C LYS A 63 -24.74 0.26 -8.44
N LYS A 64 -25.36 1.06 -7.56
CA LYS A 64 -24.98 1.18 -6.14
C LYS A 64 -25.09 -0.16 -5.42
N HIS A 65 -26.12 -0.93 -5.76
CA HIS A 65 -26.29 -2.25 -5.23
C HIS A 65 -25.24 -3.23 -5.73
N GLU A 66 -24.95 -3.25 -7.03
CA GLU A 66 -23.95 -4.15 -7.62
C GLU A 66 -22.59 -3.97 -6.98
N GLU A 67 -22.19 -2.73 -6.69
CA GLU A 67 -20.97 -2.44 -5.95
C GLU A 67 -20.95 -3.14 -4.59
N ILE A 68 -22.00 -3.04 -3.79
CA ILE A 68 -22.09 -3.67 -2.46
C ILE A 68 -22.26 -5.19 -2.58
N CYS A 69 -23.11 -5.64 -3.50
CA CYS A 69 -23.45 -7.03 -3.71
C CYS A 69 -22.25 -7.85 -4.17
N ARG A 70 -21.30 -7.22 -4.88
CA ARG A 70 -20.02 -7.82 -5.24
C ARG A 70 -19.19 -8.21 -4.01
N PHE A 71 -19.22 -7.43 -2.92
CA PHE A 71 -18.52 -7.77 -1.68
C PHE A 71 -19.31 -8.78 -0.84
N THR A 72 -20.63 -8.60 -0.72
CA THR A 72 -21.45 -9.49 0.11
C THR A 72 -21.56 -10.89 -0.48
N SER A 73 -21.58 -11.04 -1.81
CA SER A 73 -21.53 -12.35 -2.48
C SER A 73 -20.25 -13.14 -2.18
N ARG A 74 -19.16 -12.45 -1.83
CA ARG A 74 -17.89 -13.04 -1.40
C ARG A 74 -17.75 -13.21 0.12
N GLY A 75 -18.82 -12.95 0.87
CA GLY A 75 -18.86 -13.15 2.32
C GLY A 75 -18.40 -11.95 3.16
N VAL A 76 -18.12 -10.80 2.55
CA VAL A 76 -17.84 -9.56 3.31
C VAL A 76 -19.12 -9.08 3.97
N PRO A 77 -19.12 -8.75 5.27
CA PRO A 77 -20.31 -8.26 5.96
C PRO A 77 -20.77 -6.93 5.36
N LYS A 78 -22.10 -6.75 5.26
CA LYS A 78 -22.71 -5.56 4.61
C LYS A 78 -22.24 -4.24 5.23
N ALA A 79 -21.97 -4.20 6.54
CA ALA A 79 -21.47 -3.01 7.22
C ALA A 79 -20.10 -2.57 6.68
N GLU A 80 -19.22 -3.51 6.37
CA GLU A 80 -17.90 -3.22 5.80
C GLU A 80 -17.96 -2.99 4.30
N ALA A 81 -18.84 -3.70 3.60
CA ALA A 81 -19.08 -3.45 2.19
C ALA A 81 -19.62 -2.04 1.91
N LEU A 82 -20.34 -1.44 2.87
CA LEU A 82 -20.84 -0.06 2.74
C LEU A 82 -19.75 0.99 2.97
N ASP A 83 -18.70 0.66 3.72
CA ASP A 83 -17.60 1.55 4.05
C ASP A 83 -16.60 1.64 2.89
N GLU A 84 -16.63 2.74 2.14
CA GLU A 84 -15.81 2.95 0.95
C GLU A 84 -14.31 2.93 1.26
N SER A 85 -13.95 3.39 2.46
CA SER A 85 -12.57 3.44 2.93
C SER A 85 -11.95 2.05 3.08
N LYS A 86 -12.77 1.04 3.37
CA LYS A 86 -12.37 -0.38 3.45
C LYS A 86 -12.37 -1.06 2.09
N ARG A 87 -13.14 -0.56 1.12
CA ARG A 87 -13.23 -1.16 -0.23
C ARG A 87 -12.01 -0.87 -1.08
N THR A 88 -11.48 0.35 -1.03
CA THR A 88 -10.38 0.74 -1.93
C THR A 88 -9.53 1.82 -1.29
N SER A 89 -8.20 1.64 -1.34
CA SER A 89 -7.24 2.65 -0.88
C SER A 89 -7.31 3.95 -1.67
N GLN A 90 -7.88 3.91 -2.88
CA GLN A 90 -8.14 5.08 -3.71
C GLN A 90 -9.00 6.14 -3.01
N PHE A 91 -9.90 5.74 -2.10
CA PHE A 91 -10.68 6.67 -1.28
C PHE A 91 -9.79 7.66 -0.50
N PHE A 92 -8.65 7.20 0.02
CA PHE A 92 -7.73 8.06 0.77
C PHE A 92 -6.79 8.90 -0.11
N TYR A 93 -6.55 8.46 -1.34
CA TYR A 93 -5.50 9.00 -2.20
C TYR A 93 -6.02 9.64 -3.49
N GLU A 94 -7.33 9.81 -3.64
CA GLU A 94 -7.96 10.35 -4.85
C GLU A 94 -7.38 11.71 -5.26
N ASN A 95 -7.10 12.57 -4.27
CA ASN A 95 -6.60 13.93 -4.48
C ASN A 95 -5.08 14.06 -4.36
N VAL A 96 -4.36 12.96 -4.15
CA VAL A 96 -2.93 12.99 -3.80
C VAL A 96 -2.08 12.60 -5.02
N SER A 97 -1.49 13.60 -5.67
CA SER A 97 -0.65 13.40 -6.86
C SER A 97 0.67 12.67 -6.58
N SER A 98 1.11 12.62 -5.32
CA SER A 98 2.33 11.90 -4.91
C SER A 98 2.14 10.39 -4.82
N VAL A 99 0.91 9.88 -4.84
CA VAL A 99 0.62 8.45 -4.75
C VAL A 99 0.34 7.90 -6.15
N CYS A 100 1.17 6.95 -6.57
CA CYS A 100 1.01 6.30 -7.87
C CYS A 100 -0.04 5.18 -7.79
N ASN A 101 -1.14 5.33 -8.52
CA ASN A 101 -2.14 4.27 -8.67
C ASN A 101 -1.74 3.34 -9.83
N VAL A 102 -1.59 2.05 -9.52
CA VAL A 102 -1.35 0.99 -10.51
C VAL A 102 -2.56 0.06 -10.52
N PRO A 103 -3.47 0.17 -11.50
CA PRO A 103 -4.65 -0.69 -11.57
C PRO A 103 -4.22 -2.12 -11.93
N ILE A 104 -4.73 -3.10 -11.17
CA ILE A 104 -4.44 -4.52 -11.38
C ILE A 104 -5.72 -5.22 -11.84
N ASN A 105 -5.71 -5.68 -13.09
CA ASN A 105 -6.77 -6.48 -13.67
C ASN A 105 -6.53 -7.97 -13.43
N LYS A 106 -7.56 -8.80 -13.61
CA LYS A 106 -7.46 -10.27 -13.51
C LYS A 106 -6.36 -10.84 -14.40
N GLU A 107 -6.22 -10.31 -15.61
CA GLU A 107 -5.20 -10.76 -16.56
C GLU A 107 -3.79 -10.38 -16.12
N THR A 108 -3.60 -9.15 -15.63
CA THR A 108 -2.26 -8.70 -15.18
C THR A 108 -1.84 -9.44 -13.93
N LEU A 109 -2.76 -9.68 -12.99
CA LEU A 109 -2.50 -10.52 -11.82
C LEU A 109 -2.03 -11.91 -12.23
N ASN A 110 -2.78 -12.58 -13.11
CA ASN A 110 -2.42 -13.94 -13.54
C ASN A 110 -1.10 -13.99 -14.30
N LYS A 111 -0.76 -12.97 -15.10
CA LYS A 111 0.55 -12.88 -15.76
C LYS A 111 1.69 -12.75 -14.76
N VAL A 112 1.58 -11.83 -13.80
CA VAL A 112 2.61 -11.62 -12.77
C VAL A 112 2.82 -12.88 -11.92
N LEU A 113 1.72 -13.56 -11.56
CA LEU A 113 1.80 -14.82 -10.82
C LEU A 113 2.42 -15.93 -11.68
N TRP A 114 2.02 -16.05 -12.94
CA TRP A 114 2.60 -17.01 -13.88
C TRP A 114 4.11 -16.84 -13.98
N ASP A 115 4.59 -15.63 -14.23
CA ASP A 115 6.01 -15.32 -14.37
C ASP A 115 6.78 -15.68 -13.08
N HIS A 116 6.25 -15.31 -11.91
CA HIS A 116 6.84 -15.66 -10.63
C HIS A 116 6.90 -17.18 -10.38
N HIS A 117 5.86 -17.92 -10.78
CA HIS A 117 5.85 -19.38 -10.61
C HIS A 117 6.82 -20.07 -11.59
N VAL A 118 6.96 -19.56 -12.81
CA VAL A 118 7.96 -20.01 -13.79
C VAL A 118 9.38 -19.80 -13.26
N GLU A 119 9.67 -18.61 -12.72
CA GLU A 119 10.97 -18.27 -12.12
C GLU A 119 11.32 -19.19 -10.94
N ASN A 120 10.33 -19.53 -10.11
CA ASN A 120 10.52 -20.39 -8.94
C ASN A 120 10.35 -21.89 -9.23
N HIS A 121 10.18 -22.28 -10.50
CA HIS A 121 9.93 -23.67 -10.91
C HIS A 121 8.79 -24.35 -10.13
N SER A 122 7.71 -23.61 -9.92
CA SER A 122 6.52 -24.06 -9.19
C SER A 122 5.31 -24.10 -10.12
N ILE A 123 4.34 -24.96 -9.82
CA ILE A 123 3.16 -25.14 -10.66
C ILE A 123 2.11 -24.08 -10.32
N PHE A 124 1.64 -23.37 -11.34
CA PHE A 124 0.56 -22.41 -11.23
C PHE A 124 -0.66 -22.88 -12.01
N TYR A 125 -1.80 -22.98 -11.32
CA TYR A 125 -3.06 -23.45 -11.89
C TYR A 125 -3.98 -22.30 -12.35
N GLY A 126 -3.52 -21.05 -12.28
CA GLY A 126 -4.35 -19.88 -12.52
C GLY A 126 -5.17 -19.50 -11.28
N LYS A 127 -5.16 -18.21 -10.91
CA LYS A 127 -6.09 -17.68 -9.89
C LYS A 127 -7.25 -16.97 -10.60
N SER A 128 -8.46 -17.38 -10.28
CA SER A 128 -9.64 -16.91 -11.04
C SER A 128 -10.04 -15.47 -10.71
N GLU A 129 -9.61 -14.90 -9.58
CA GLU A 129 -10.18 -13.62 -9.12
C GLU A 129 -9.14 -12.69 -8.49
N VAL A 130 -9.32 -11.39 -8.71
CA VAL A 130 -8.58 -10.34 -8.00
C VAL A 130 -9.19 -10.19 -6.61
N PRO A 131 -8.40 -10.15 -5.53
CA PRO A 131 -8.91 -9.86 -4.20
C PRO A 131 -9.56 -8.47 -4.15
N LEU A 132 -10.72 -8.35 -3.51
CA LEU A 132 -11.40 -7.07 -3.33
C LEU A 132 -10.87 -6.32 -2.12
N THR A 133 -10.52 -7.04 -1.06
CA THR A 133 -10.02 -6.45 0.18
C THR A 133 -8.58 -6.86 0.48
N THR A 134 -7.90 -6.08 1.31
CA THR A 134 -6.54 -6.37 1.78
C THR A 134 -6.47 -7.68 2.58
N GLU A 135 -7.53 -8.00 3.31
CA GLU A 135 -7.66 -9.24 4.06
C GLU A 135 -7.83 -10.43 3.13
N GLU A 136 -8.73 -10.32 2.14
CA GLU A 136 -8.90 -11.34 1.09
C GLU A 136 -7.59 -11.56 0.33
N ALA A 137 -6.81 -10.51 0.05
CA ALA A 137 -5.51 -10.64 -0.60
C ALA A 137 -4.51 -11.47 0.23
N SER A 138 -4.56 -11.35 1.55
CA SER A 138 -3.69 -12.11 2.45
C SER A 138 -4.06 -13.58 2.56
N ILE A 139 -5.34 -13.91 2.34
CA ILE A 139 -5.85 -15.28 2.33
C ILE A 139 -5.64 -15.93 0.95
N MET A 140 -5.95 -15.20 -0.12
CA MET A 140 -5.90 -15.72 -1.48
C MET A 140 -4.47 -15.85 -2.01
N LEU A 141 -3.55 -14.94 -1.65
CA LEU A 141 -2.19 -14.92 -2.18
C LEU A 141 -1.17 -15.40 -1.16
N THR A 142 -0.18 -16.18 -1.61
CA THR A 142 0.93 -16.58 -0.75
C THR A 142 1.85 -15.39 -0.46
N PRO A 143 2.65 -15.41 0.62
CA PRO A 143 3.61 -14.35 0.90
C PRO A 143 4.57 -14.07 -0.27
N SER A 144 5.02 -15.11 -0.98
CA SER A 144 5.92 -14.97 -2.13
C SER A 144 5.23 -14.27 -3.31
N GLU A 145 4.01 -14.67 -3.62
CA GLU A 145 3.20 -14.05 -4.68
C GLU A 145 2.87 -12.58 -4.39
N ARG A 146 2.58 -12.23 -3.13
CA ARG A 146 2.39 -10.83 -2.71
C ARG A 146 3.68 -10.02 -2.92
N GLY A 147 4.83 -10.62 -2.63
CA GLY A 147 6.14 -10.02 -2.94
C GLY A 147 6.36 -9.79 -4.43
N ALA A 148 5.98 -10.75 -5.27
CA ALA A 148 6.05 -10.62 -6.72
C ALA A 148 5.17 -9.46 -7.25
N LEU A 149 3.93 -9.38 -6.74
CA LEU A 149 3.01 -8.31 -7.09
C LEU A 149 3.56 -6.94 -6.67
N HIS A 150 4.13 -6.85 -5.47
CA HIS A 150 4.79 -5.64 -4.98
C HIS A 150 5.97 -5.22 -5.88
N ASN A 151 6.81 -6.18 -6.29
CA ASN A 151 7.93 -5.89 -7.21
C ASN A 151 7.43 -5.39 -8.56
N TYR A 152 6.36 -5.98 -9.09
CA TYR A 152 5.71 -5.51 -10.32
C TYR A 152 5.15 -4.08 -10.17
N ILE A 153 4.48 -3.78 -9.06
CA ILE A 153 3.96 -2.43 -8.78
C ILE A 153 5.12 -1.41 -8.70
N ILE A 154 6.22 -1.74 -8.03
CA ILE A 154 7.39 -0.85 -7.98
C ILE A 154 7.97 -0.61 -9.37
N LYS A 155 8.10 -1.67 -10.18
CA LYS A 155 8.64 -1.56 -11.53
C LYS A 155 7.77 -0.65 -12.40
N THR A 156 6.46 -0.89 -12.40
CA THR A 156 5.50 -0.08 -13.17
C THR A 156 5.42 1.36 -12.66
N ALA A 157 5.45 1.58 -11.35
CA ALA A 157 5.45 2.93 -10.77
C ALA A 157 6.74 3.71 -11.10
N LYS A 158 7.90 3.03 -11.17
CA LYS A 158 9.16 3.61 -11.64
C LYS A 158 9.10 3.99 -13.11
N GLU A 159 8.56 3.12 -13.96
CA GLU A 159 8.36 3.38 -15.40
C GLU A 159 7.42 4.58 -15.64
N GLN A 160 6.42 4.77 -14.76
CA GLN A 160 5.52 5.93 -14.81
C GLN A 160 6.16 7.23 -14.27
N HIS A 161 7.42 7.21 -13.81
CA HIS A 161 8.15 8.35 -13.24
C HIS A 161 7.43 9.09 -12.10
N LYS A 162 6.44 8.47 -11.45
CA LYS A 162 5.65 9.09 -10.37
C LYS A 162 6.24 8.84 -8.98
N VAL A 163 7.13 7.87 -8.85
CA VAL A 163 7.85 7.62 -7.60
C VAL A 163 8.99 8.62 -7.51
N HIS A 164 8.79 9.68 -6.73
CA HIS A 164 9.91 10.48 -6.26
C HIS A 164 10.76 9.57 -5.38
N GLY A 165 12.02 9.36 -5.75
CA GLY A 165 12.96 8.67 -4.88
C GLY A 165 13.01 9.47 -3.58
N VAL A 166 12.50 8.90 -2.48
CA VAL A 166 12.76 9.41 -1.14
C VAL A 166 14.27 9.48 -1.03
N GLU A 167 14.83 10.64 -0.70
CA GLU A 167 16.27 10.76 -0.45
C GLU A 167 16.66 9.65 0.52
N THR A 168 17.55 8.77 0.07
CA THR A 168 18.00 7.64 0.88
C THR A 168 18.68 8.22 2.10
N ASP A 169 17.97 8.24 3.22
CA ASP A 169 18.54 8.63 4.50
C ASP A 169 19.67 7.64 4.78
N THR A 170 20.89 8.07 4.50
CA THR A 170 22.11 7.27 4.64
C THR A 170 22.33 6.74 6.06
N LEU A 171 21.63 7.27 7.06
CA LEU A 171 21.68 6.77 8.43
C LEU A 171 20.70 5.62 8.69
N LEU A 172 19.49 5.69 8.10
CA LEU A 172 18.41 4.73 8.34
C LEU A 172 18.34 3.63 7.26
N THR A 173 18.63 3.99 6.01
CA THR A 173 18.55 3.13 4.81
C THR A 173 19.93 2.78 4.24
N ALA A 174 20.97 2.84 5.07
CA ALA A 174 22.33 2.44 4.69
C ALA A 174 22.31 1.04 4.06
N ASP A 175 22.62 0.94 2.77
CA ASP A 175 22.74 -0.35 2.11
C ASP A 175 24.02 -1.04 2.59
N PHE A 176 23.85 -1.89 3.60
CA PHE A 176 24.93 -2.65 4.20
C PHE A 176 25.65 -3.52 3.16
N GLN A 177 24.99 -3.89 2.07
CA GLN A 177 25.62 -4.65 0.98
C GLN A 177 26.66 -3.81 0.26
N GLU A 178 26.33 -2.56 -0.09
CA GLU A 178 27.28 -1.66 -0.73
C GLU A 178 28.44 -1.30 0.18
N ILE A 179 28.19 -1.10 1.47
CA ILE A 179 29.26 -0.73 2.41
C ILE A 179 30.21 -1.92 2.64
N VAL A 180 29.68 -3.14 2.71
CA VAL A 180 30.52 -4.36 2.80
C VAL A 180 31.29 -4.57 1.50
N LYS A 181 30.67 -4.36 0.33
CA LYS A 181 31.36 -4.42 -0.97
C LYS A 181 32.45 -3.36 -1.07
N LYS A 182 32.17 -2.09 -0.76
CA LYS A 182 33.15 -0.99 -0.77
C LYS A 182 34.32 -1.26 0.18
N LYS A 183 34.06 -1.75 1.40
CA LYS A 183 35.12 -2.15 2.34
C LYS A 183 35.94 -3.35 1.86
N ALA A 184 35.35 -4.31 1.15
CA ALA A 184 36.07 -5.42 0.54
C ALA A 184 36.91 -4.97 -0.69
N LEU A 185 36.49 -3.91 -1.39
CA LEU A 185 37.18 -3.33 -2.54
C LEU A 185 38.31 -2.35 -2.14
N GLU A 186 38.16 -1.61 -1.05
CA GLU A 186 39.14 -0.62 -0.57
C GLU A 186 40.35 -1.27 0.14
N GLY A 187 40.20 -2.48 0.70
CA GLY A 187 41.31 -3.28 1.21
C GLY A 187 41.81 -4.24 0.15
N GLN A 188 42.88 -3.87 -0.58
CA GLN A 188 43.66 -4.72 -1.48
C GLN A 188 42.89 -5.85 -2.21
N ASN A 189 42.48 -5.62 -3.45
CA ASN A 189 42.36 -6.64 -4.51
C ASN A 189 41.78 -8.03 -4.13
N SER A 190 40.76 -8.12 -3.27
CA SER A 190 40.00 -9.36 -3.17
C SER A 190 38.51 -9.09 -3.03
N LYS A 191 37.80 -9.27 -4.15
CA LYS A 191 36.37 -9.55 -4.07
C LYS A 191 36.22 -10.79 -3.16
N PRO A 192 35.22 -10.85 -2.26
CA PRO A 192 34.97 -12.07 -1.51
C PRO A 192 34.83 -13.22 -2.51
N THR A 193 35.69 -14.22 -2.41
CA THR A 193 35.83 -15.25 -3.46
C THR A 193 34.64 -16.22 -3.41
N SER A 194 33.87 -16.23 -2.32
CA SER A 194 32.69 -17.09 -2.13
C SER A 194 31.51 -16.37 -1.48
N TYR A 195 30.29 -16.78 -1.86
CA TYR A 195 29.02 -16.27 -1.29
C TYR A 195 28.96 -16.41 0.25
N THR A 196 29.58 -17.46 0.79
CA THR A 196 29.61 -17.70 2.24
C THR A 196 30.51 -16.70 2.98
N GLU A 197 31.61 -16.28 2.36
CA GLU A 197 32.52 -15.27 2.89
C GLU A 197 31.85 -13.89 2.93
N TYR A 198 31.10 -13.56 1.88
CA TYR A 198 30.25 -12.37 1.83
C TYR A 198 29.21 -12.35 2.98
N LEU A 199 28.51 -13.46 3.22
CA LEU A 199 27.55 -13.57 4.33
C LEU A 199 28.22 -13.43 5.70
N ARG A 200 29.43 -13.97 5.88
CA ARG A 200 30.21 -13.81 7.11
C ARG A 200 30.61 -12.34 7.34
N ALA A 201 31.10 -11.66 6.30
CA ALA A 201 31.43 -10.23 6.37
C ALA A 201 30.19 -9.39 6.70
N MET A 202 29.04 -9.70 6.11
CA MET A 202 27.77 -9.03 6.39
C MET A 202 27.33 -9.23 7.85
N ARG A 203 27.48 -10.43 8.39
CA ARG A 203 27.18 -10.73 9.81
C ARG A 203 28.12 -9.95 10.75
N ASP A 204 29.42 -9.95 10.47
CA ASP A 204 30.39 -9.24 11.28
C ASP A 204 30.15 -7.72 11.25
N TYR A 205 29.85 -7.18 10.07
CA TYR A 205 29.50 -5.77 9.89
C TYR A 205 28.26 -5.39 10.71
N LYS A 206 27.20 -6.22 10.68
CA LYS A 206 25.98 -6.02 11.49
C LYS A 206 26.25 -6.07 13.00
N ARG A 207 27.19 -6.91 13.46
CA ARG A 207 27.55 -7.05 14.88
C ARG A 207 28.27 -5.81 15.43
N ARG A 208 29.08 -5.12 14.62
CA ARG A 208 29.82 -3.93 15.06
C ARG A 208 28.88 -2.73 15.26
N ARG A 209 28.82 -2.20 16.49
CA ARG A 209 28.07 -0.97 16.85
C ARG A 209 28.51 0.21 15.98
N GLN A 210 27.57 1.03 15.51
CA GLN A 210 27.83 2.17 14.62
C GLN A 210 28.87 3.15 15.17
N SER A 211 28.89 3.39 16.49
CA SER A 211 29.86 4.27 17.15
C SER A 211 31.33 3.85 16.95
N TYR A 212 31.60 2.54 16.83
CA TYR A 212 32.95 2.01 16.56
C TYR A 212 33.28 1.94 15.06
N ARG A 213 32.30 2.17 14.17
CA ARG A 213 32.51 2.17 12.71
C ARG A 213 33.19 3.45 12.23
N ALA A 214 32.90 4.60 12.86
CA ALA A 214 33.47 5.90 12.50
C ALA A 214 34.73 6.25 13.32
N LYS A 215 34.79 5.89 14.61
CA LYS A 215 35.92 6.27 15.50
C LYS A 215 37.26 5.62 15.15
N ASN A 216 37.26 4.50 14.44
CA ASN A 216 38.49 3.78 14.06
C ASN A 216 38.92 4.01 12.61
N VAL A 217 38.24 4.89 11.85
CA VAL A 217 38.63 5.20 10.46
C VAL A 217 40.03 5.81 10.41
N HIS A 218 40.41 6.63 11.39
CA HIS A 218 41.77 7.20 11.48
C HIS A 218 42.82 6.23 12.05
N ILE A 219 42.41 5.22 12.83
CA ILE A 219 43.34 4.24 13.43
C ILE A 219 43.63 3.10 12.44
N THR A 220 42.64 2.66 11.67
CA THR A 220 42.76 1.53 10.71
C THR A 220 43.30 1.94 9.33
N ARG A 221 43.39 3.24 9.04
CA ARG A 221 43.99 3.76 7.79
C ARG A 221 45.49 4.05 7.91
N LYS A 222 46.03 4.12 9.13
CA LYS A 222 47.46 4.36 9.34
C LYS A 222 48.23 3.06 9.16
N SER A 223 49.26 3.11 8.34
CA SER A 223 50.24 2.03 8.21
C SER A 223 50.94 1.78 9.55
N TYR A 224 51.43 0.56 9.75
CA TYR A 224 52.19 0.20 10.96
C TYR A 224 53.35 1.18 11.25
N THR A 225 54.00 1.66 10.20
CA THR A 225 55.07 2.67 10.28
C THR A 225 54.59 4.06 10.70
N GLU A 226 53.40 4.49 10.27
CA GLU A 226 52.82 5.76 10.69
C GLU A 226 52.38 5.71 12.16
N ILE A 227 51.85 4.58 12.60
CA ILE A 227 51.50 4.35 14.01
C ILE A 227 52.75 4.44 14.90
N ILE A 228 53.87 3.83 14.48
CA ILE A 228 55.13 3.93 15.22
C ILE A 228 55.63 5.37 15.28
N LYS A 229 55.56 6.13 14.18
CA LYS A 229 55.97 7.55 14.17
C LYS A 229 55.16 8.39 15.15
N GLU A 230 53.84 8.22 15.19
CA GLU A 230 52.99 8.95 16.14
C GLU A 230 53.24 8.55 17.59
N VAL A 231 53.56 7.28 17.86
CA VAL A 231 53.94 6.85 19.21
C VAL A 231 55.26 7.50 19.62
N ILE A 232 56.24 7.55 18.72
CA ILE A 232 57.51 8.23 18.95
C ILE A 232 57.28 9.72 19.20
N GLU A 233 56.52 10.40 18.34
CA GLU A 233 56.20 11.83 18.48
C GLU A 233 55.54 12.13 19.84
N ASN A 234 54.53 11.36 20.23
CA ASN A 234 53.87 11.53 21.53
C ASN A 234 54.84 11.32 22.71
N GLN A 235 55.74 10.32 22.63
CA GLN A 235 56.72 10.08 23.68
C GLN A 235 57.80 11.16 23.71
N THR A 236 58.22 11.68 22.55
CA THR A 236 59.16 12.79 22.48
C THR A 236 58.54 14.07 23.02
N ASP A 237 57.28 14.35 22.72
CA ASP A 237 56.57 15.52 23.23
C ASP A 237 56.44 15.44 24.75
N TYR A 238 56.05 14.28 25.29
CA TYR A 238 56.02 14.04 26.74
C TYR A 238 57.38 14.25 27.42
N LEU A 239 58.47 13.74 26.82
CA LEU A 239 59.81 13.97 27.34
C LEU A 239 60.22 15.45 27.25
N THR A 240 59.79 16.17 26.21
CA THR A 240 60.08 17.61 26.10
C THR A 240 59.32 18.43 27.13
N GLU A 241 58.14 18.00 27.54
CA GLU A 241 57.38 18.63 28.63
C GLU A 241 58.09 18.42 29.97
N ILE A 242 58.50 17.20 30.29
CA ILE A 242 59.28 16.89 31.50
C ILE A 242 60.58 17.71 31.55
N LEU A 243 61.32 17.76 30.45
CA LEU A 243 62.57 18.53 30.40
C LEU A 243 62.36 20.05 30.55
N LYS A 244 61.20 20.58 30.13
CA LYS A 244 60.85 21.99 30.35
C LYS A 244 60.45 22.26 31.80
N GLU A 245 59.79 21.31 32.45
CA GLU A 245 59.47 21.36 33.87
C GLU A 245 60.77 21.34 34.71
N ASP A 246 61.69 20.42 34.43
CA ASP A 246 63.00 20.34 35.10
C ASP A 246 63.84 21.62 34.90
N GLN A 247 63.84 22.21 33.70
CA GLN A 247 64.54 23.48 33.43
C GLN A 247 63.86 24.71 34.05
N GLY A 248 62.58 24.61 34.41
CA GLY A 248 61.85 25.63 35.16
C GLY A 248 62.21 25.62 36.64
N GLU A 249 62.42 24.44 37.21
CA GLU A 249 62.86 24.26 38.60
C GLU A 249 64.32 24.69 38.80
N ASP A 250 65.22 24.39 37.85
CA ASP A 250 66.63 24.82 37.90
C ASP A 250 66.80 26.35 37.85
N LYS A 251 65.87 27.08 37.21
CA LYS A 251 65.90 28.55 37.17
C LYS A 251 65.40 29.21 38.46
N GLN A 252 64.48 28.57 39.18
CA GLN A 252 64.00 29.08 40.46
C GLN A 252 65.04 28.91 41.57
N ILE A 253 65.85 27.85 41.53
CA ILE A 253 66.94 27.60 42.50
C ILE A 253 68.06 28.66 42.36
N VAL A 254 68.40 29.09 41.14
CA VAL A 254 69.43 30.11 40.90
C VAL A 254 68.97 31.52 41.31
N GLU A 255 67.68 31.82 41.24
CA GLU A 255 67.12 33.11 41.67
C GLU A 255 66.95 33.22 43.20
N GLU A 256 66.75 32.10 43.92
CA GLU A 256 66.75 32.09 45.39
C GLU A 256 68.17 32.13 46.00
N GLU A 257 69.20 31.60 45.31
CA GLU A 257 70.60 31.68 45.78
C GLU A 257 71.27 33.04 45.51
N THR A 258 70.62 33.94 44.77
CA THR A 258 71.16 35.28 44.43
C THR A 258 70.48 36.45 45.16
N GLN A 259 69.63 36.19 46.17
CA GLN A 259 69.10 37.20 47.11
C GLN A 259 69.81 37.20 48.47
#